data_AF-A0A4Z0QV53-F1
#
_entry.id   AF-A0A4Z0QV53-F1
#
_cell.length_a   1.000
_cell.length_b   1.000
_cell.length_c   1.000
_cell.angle_alpha   90.00
_cell.angle_beta   90.00
_cell.angle_gamma   90.00
#
_symmetry.space_group_name_H-M   'P 1'
#
loop_
_entity.id
_entity.type
_entity.pdbx_description
1 polymer ?
#
loop_
_entity_poly.entity_id
_entity_poly.type
_entity_poly.pdbx_seq_one_letter_code
_entity_poly.pdbx_strand_id
1 'polypeptide(L)'
;MEWVKIQTLYDSEKQALKTANIVATTEARLANQQRGPQYEVETRVEQTDEKWQVFWRKIFIGNKTGCGGGCESCSDSEPSPRKREGKVIPFKRPSV
;
A
#
# COMPACT_ATOMS: atom_id res chain seq x y z
N MET A 1 9.50 10.05 16.08
CA MET A 1 8.07 10.18 15.73
C MET A 1 7.28 10.22 17.02
N GLU A 2 6.33 11.15 17.12
CA GLU A 2 5.56 11.38 18.34
C GLU A 2 4.32 10.47 18.42
N TRP A 3 3.88 10.19 19.65
CA TRP A 3 2.62 9.51 19.90
C TRP A 3 1.46 10.47 19.70
N VAL A 4 0.49 10.07 18.87
CA VAL A 4 -0.75 10.80 18.63
C VAL A 4 -1.77 10.40 19.68
N LYS A 5 -2.24 11.37 20.45
CA LYS A 5 -3.31 11.19 21.45
C LYS A 5 -4.67 11.28 20.77
N ILE A 6 -5.53 10.28 20.94
CA ILE A 6 -6.93 10.36 20.50
C ILE A 6 -7.67 11.29 21.46
N GLN A 7 -8.45 12.23 20.94
CA GLN A 7 -9.11 13.24 21.79
C GLN A 7 -10.13 12.62 22.77
N THR A 8 -10.73 11.49 22.40
CA THR A 8 -11.73 10.80 23.20
C THR A 8 -11.11 10.01 24.36
N LEU A 9 -11.68 10.19 25.54
CA LEU A 9 -11.44 9.37 26.73
C LEU A 9 -12.56 8.33 26.87
N TYR A 10 -12.22 7.13 27.32
CA TYR A 10 -13.16 6.01 27.45
C TYR A 10 -13.37 5.64 28.90
N ASP A 11 -14.62 5.31 29.26
CA ASP A 11 -14.94 4.93 30.64
C ASP A 11 -14.63 3.46 30.95
N SER A 12 -14.30 2.65 29.93
CA SER A 12 -13.93 1.25 30.11
C SER A 12 -12.73 0.84 29.27
N GLU A 13 -11.87 0.00 29.86
CA GLU A 13 -10.70 -0.57 29.20
C GLU A 13 -11.09 -1.30 27.91
N LYS A 14 -12.17 -2.07 27.97
CA LYS A 14 -12.69 -2.83 26.82
C LYS A 14 -13.02 -1.92 25.64
N GLN A 15 -13.60 -0.74 25.88
CA GLN A 15 -13.88 0.23 24.81
C GLN A 15 -12.59 0.87 24.27
N ALA A 16 -11.66 1.20 25.15
CA ALA A 16 -10.36 1.75 24.75
C ALA A 16 -9.55 0.75 23.90
N LEU A 17 -9.47 -0.52 24.33
CA LEU A 17 -8.83 -1.61 23.58
C LEU A 17 -9.51 -1.84 22.22
N LYS A 18 -10.85 -1.86 22.19
CA LYS A 18 -11.59 -1.98 20.92
C LYS A 18 -11.24 -0.84 19.96
N THR A 19 -11.16 0.38 20.48
CA THR A 19 -10.78 1.56 19.69
C THR A 19 -9.33 1.47 19.23
N ALA A 20 -8.40 1.09 20.10
CA ALA A 20 -7.00 0.89 19.74
C ALA A 20 -6.86 -0.12 18.58
N ASN A 21 -7.60 -1.23 18.60
CA ASN A 21 -7.60 -2.20 17.50
C ASN A 21 -8.17 -1.63 16.18
N ILE A 22 -9.23 -0.81 16.26
CA ILE A 22 -9.77 -0.12 15.08
C ILE A 22 -8.72 0.83 14.52
N VAL A 23 -8.04 1.60 15.36
CA VAL A 23 -7.00 2.55 14.94
C VAL A 23 -5.81 1.82 14.33
N ALA A 24 -5.32 0.76 14.98
CA ALA A 24 -4.22 -0.07 14.46
C ALA A 24 -4.52 -0.57 13.04
N THR A 25 -5.73 -1.08 12.81
CA THR A 25 -6.10 -1.66 11.51
C THR A 25 -6.41 -0.60 10.44
N THR A 26 -7.09 0.48 10.81
CA THR A 26 -7.46 1.55 9.87
C THR A 26 -6.26 2.39 9.48
N GLU A 27 -5.44 2.83 10.44
CA GLU A 27 -4.24 3.62 10.16
C GLU A 27 -3.19 2.81 9.40
N ALA A 28 -3.04 1.51 9.69
CA ALA A 28 -2.13 0.67 8.90
C ALA A 28 -2.59 0.58 7.44
N ARG A 29 -3.89 0.47 7.18
CA ARG A 29 -4.43 0.45 5.81
C ARG A 29 -4.26 1.79 5.10
N LEU A 30 -4.42 2.91 5.81
CA LEU A 30 -4.28 4.25 5.22
C LEU A 30 -2.82 4.65 5.02
N ALA A 31 -1.91 4.20 5.88
CA ALA A 31 -0.50 4.53 5.80
C ALA A 31 0.26 3.71 4.74
N ASN A 32 -0.19 2.47 4.46
CA ASN A 32 0.49 1.57 3.55
C ASN A 32 0.01 1.74 2.10
N GLN A 33 0.97 1.99 1.20
CA GLN A 33 0.70 2.06 -0.23
C GLN A 33 0.92 0.69 -0.90
N GLN A 34 0.22 0.42 -2.01
CA GLN A 34 0.41 -0.82 -2.76
C GLN A 34 1.85 -0.97 -3.30
N ARG A 35 2.49 0.16 -3.62
CA ARG A 35 3.90 0.30 -3.99
C ARG A 35 4.43 1.55 -3.27
N GLY A 36 5.56 1.44 -2.59
CA GLY A 36 6.15 2.55 -1.83
C GLY A 36 6.19 2.32 -0.32
N PRO A 37 6.27 3.41 0.48
CA PRO A 37 6.44 3.35 1.93
C PRO A 37 5.44 2.47 2.64
N GLN A 38 5.96 1.67 3.56
CA GLN A 38 5.22 0.85 4.48
C GLN A 38 5.45 1.33 5.91
N TYR A 39 4.38 1.32 6.67
CA TYR A 39 4.34 1.69 8.06
C TYR A 39 3.58 0.63 8.85
N GLU A 40 4.12 0.31 10.02
CA GLU A 40 3.41 -0.37 11.08
C GLU A 40 2.75 0.67 12.00
N VAL A 41 1.66 0.30 12.64
CA VAL A 41 0.96 1.15 13.59
C VAL A 41 0.99 0.50 14.96
N GLU A 42 1.65 1.17 15.90
CA GLU A 42 1.58 0.80 17.30
C GLU A 42 0.46 1.58 17.98
N THR A 43 -0.23 0.91 18.90
CA THR A 43 -1.23 1.53 19.76
C THR A 43 -0.91 1.26 21.21
N ARG A 44 -1.20 2.23 22.07
CA ARG A 44 -1.00 2.13 23.51
C ARG A 44 -2.27 2.61 24.19
N VAL A 45 -2.70 1.85 25.19
CA VAL A 45 -3.81 2.22 26.06
C VAL A 45 -3.22 2.50 27.44
N GLU A 46 -3.52 3.67 27.99
CA GLU A 46 -3.08 4.08 29.32
C GLU A 46 -4.31 4.46 30.14
N GLN A 47 -4.29 4.10 31.41
CA GLN A 47 -5.27 4.61 32.36
C GLN A 47 -4.82 6.00 32.82
N THR A 48 -5.71 6.98 32.72
CA THR A 48 -5.49 8.34 33.23
C THR A 48 -6.65 8.67 34.15
N ASP A 49 -6.36 8.84 35.43
CA ASP A 49 -7.34 8.98 36.51
C ASP A 49 -8.34 7.80 36.51
N GLU A 50 -9.61 8.08 36.20
CA GLU A 50 -10.71 7.11 36.14
C GLU A 50 -11.09 6.71 34.70
N LYS A 51 -10.37 7.21 33.71
CA LYS A 51 -10.66 6.97 32.29
C LYS A 51 -9.48 6.32 31.57
N TRP A 52 -9.77 5.86 30.36
CA TRP A 52 -8.81 5.20 29.49
C TRP A 52 -8.50 6.08 28.29
N GLN A 53 -7.22 6.30 28.06
CA GLN A 53 -6.69 7.11 26.99
C GLN A 53 -6.01 6.21 25.95
N VAL A 54 -6.31 6.45 24.68
CA VAL A 54 -5.67 5.74 23.57
C VAL A 54 -4.66 6.65 22.88
N PHE A 55 -3.48 6.10 22.62
CA PHE A 55 -2.41 6.70 21.84
C PHE A 55 -2.03 5.77 20.68
N TRP A 56 -1.50 6.34 19.62
CA TRP A 56 -0.99 5.56 18.51
C TRP A 56 0.16 6.27 17.81
N ARG A 57 0.99 5.53 17.08
CA ARG A 57 2.05 6.09 16.24
C ARG A 57 2.30 5.25 15.01
N LYS A 58 2.78 5.89 13.94
CA LYS A 58 3.29 5.20 12.74
C LYS A 58 4.77 4.90 12.93
N ILE A 59 5.20 3.75 12.46
CA ILE A 59 6.61 3.32 12.45
C ILE A 59 6.93 2.93 11.03
N PHE A 60 7.87 3.63 10.41
CA PHE A 60 8.32 3.27 9.07
C PHE A 60 9.06 1.92 9.13
N ILE A 61 8.57 0.95 8.37
CA ILE A 61 9.15 -0.41 8.31
C ILE A 61 9.91 -0.69 7.02
N GLY A 62 9.85 0.22 6.05
CA GLY A 62 10.56 0.10 4.78
C GLY A 62 9.69 0.46 3.58
N ASN A 63 10.18 0.21 2.38
CA ASN A 63 9.44 0.44 1.15
C ASN A 63 9.08 -0.90 0.51
N LYS A 64 7.80 -1.07 0.16
CA LYS A 64 7.35 -2.16 -0.69
C LYS A 64 7.67 -1.81 -2.13
N THR A 65 8.78 -2.34 -2.64
CA THR A 65 9.11 -2.24 -4.07
C THR A 65 8.14 -3.11 -4.87
N GLY A 66 7.48 -2.50 -5.86
CA GLY A 66 6.74 -3.28 -6.86
C GLY A 66 7.73 -4.06 -7.73
N CYS A 67 7.42 -5.33 -8.00
CA CYS A 67 8.25 -6.33 -8.70
C CYS A 67 9.40 -6.96 -7.88
N GLY A 68 9.12 -7.41 -6.65
CA GLY A 68 10.01 -8.33 -5.91
C GLY A 68 9.92 -9.81 -6.34
N GLY A 69 8.96 -10.15 -7.20
CA GLY A 69 8.95 -11.36 -8.02
C GLY A 69 8.84 -10.91 -9.46
N GLY A 70 9.70 -11.44 -10.34
CA GLY A 70 9.75 -11.05 -11.74
C GLY A 70 8.36 -10.97 -12.37
N CYS A 71 8.15 -9.99 -13.24
CA CYS A 71 7.00 -10.04 -14.14
C CYS A 71 7.07 -11.37 -14.89
N GLU A 72 6.08 -12.26 -14.70
CA GLU A 72 5.87 -13.38 -15.64
C GLU A 72 5.57 -12.86 -17.06
N SER A 73 5.25 -11.57 -17.21
CA SER A 73 5.13 -10.89 -18.51
C SER A 73 6.47 -10.42 -19.10
N CYS A 74 7.56 -10.44 -18.34
CA CYS A 74 8.90 -10.25 -18.87
C CYS A 74 9.58 -11.60 -18.93
N SER A 75 8.99 -12.52 -19.68
CA SER A 75 9.71 -13.69 -20.17
C SER A 75 10.97 -13.20 -20.85
N ASP A 76 12.12 -13.51 -20.26
CA ASP A 76 13.41 -13.48 -20.93
C ASP A 76 13.25 -14.20 -22.28
N SER A 77 13.66 -13.52 -23.34
CA SER A 77 13.69 -13.98 -24.74
C SER A 77 12.33 -14.17 -25.45
N GLU A 78 11.66 -13.06 -25.80
CA GLU A 78 11.11 -13.01 -27.15
C GLU A 78 12.29 -13.04 -28.13
N PRO A 79 12.35 -13.97 -29.10
CA PRO A 79 13.31 -13.83 -30.18
C PRO A 79 12.96 -12.51 -30.86
N SER A 80 13.93 -11.60 -30.93
CA SER A 80 13.85 -10.34 -31.69
C SER A 80 12.92 -10.52 -32.89
N PRO A 81 11.84 -9.73 -33.03
CA PRO A 81 10.82 -9.98 -34.03
C PRO A 81 11.54 -10.14 -35.37
N ARG A 82 11.52 -11.38 -35.90
CA ARG A 82 12.14 -11.65 -37.20
C ARG A 82 11.52 -10.62 -38.11
N LYS A 83 12.35 -9.72 -38.66
CA LYS A 83 11.94 -8.70 -39.62
C LYS A 83 11.31 -9.47 -40.80
N ARG A 84 10.02 -9.77 -40.71
CA ARG A 84 9.25 -10.18 -41.87
C ARG A 84 9.16 -8.90 -42.67
N GLU A 85 9.93 -8.85 -43.74
CA GLU A 85 9.81 -7.80 -44.75
C GLU A 85 8.31 -7.59 -45.01
N GLY A 86 7.84 -6.38 -44.74
CA GLY A 86 6.43 -6.04 -44.92
C GLY A 86 6.04 -6.33 -46.35
N LYS A 87 4.99 -7.12 -46.56
CA LYS A 87 4.52 -7.45 -47.90
C LYS A 87 3.90 -6.19 -48.52
N VAL A 88 4.58 -5.59 -49.48
CA VAL A 88 4.07 -4.45 -50.25
C VAL A 88 2.91 -4.93 -51.11
N ILE A 89 1.73 -4.36 -50.92
CA ILE A 89 0.55 -4.59 -51.77
C ILE A 89 0.51 -3.46 -52.81
N PRO A 90 0.82 -3.71 -54.09
CA PRO A 90 0.79 -2.66 -55.10
C PRO A 90 -0.67 -2.29 -55.41
N PHE A 91 -1.01 -1.02 -55.22
CA PHE A 91 -2.26 -0.46 -55.74
C PHE A 91 -2.16 -0.37 -57.27
N LYS A 92 -3.07 -1.04 -57.98
CA LYS A 92 -3.20 -0.87 -59.43
C LYS A 92 -3.67 0.55 -59.71
N ARG A 93 -2.91 1.32 -60.50
CA ARG A 93 -3.38 2.62 -61.00
C ARG A 93 -4.61 2.40 -61.88
N PRO A 94 -5.66 3.22 -61.75
CA PRO A 94 -6.78 3.17 -62.67
C PRO A 94 -6.28 3.54 -64.08
N SER A 95 -6.61 2.69 -65.05
CA SER A 95 -6.45 2.98 -66.47
C SER A 95 -7.39 4.13 -66.84
N VAL A 96 -6.84 5.19 -67.45
CA VAL A 96 -7.62 6.27 -68.07
C VAL A 96 -8.26 5.75 -69.35
#